data_AF-A0A5R2N2V4-F1
#
_entry.id   AF-A0A5R2N2V4-F1
#
_cell.length_a   1.000
_cell.length_b   1.000
_cell.length_c   1.000
_cell.angle_alpha   90.00
_cell.angle_beta   90.00
_cell.angle_gamma   90.00
#
_symmetry.space_group_name_H-M   'P 1'
#
loop_
_entity.id
_entity.type
_entity.pdbx_description
1 polymer ?
#
loop_
_entity_poly.entity_id
_entity_poly.type
_entity_poly.pdbx_seq_one_letter_code
_entity_poly.pdbx_strand_id
1 'polypeptide(L)'
;MTYARLADIPEPIDMVDIFRAPAAVPGIVDEALRLVPLPKVIWMQLGVRHDEAAARAEAAGIKVVMNRCPKIEYGKLSGEIGWTGVNSGVLSSKKPLMRQGFQSFGVRQK
;
A
#
# COMPACT_ATOMS: atom_id res chain seq x y z
N MET A 1 18.40 2.43 -10.04
CA MET A 1 17.93 2.81 -11.39
C MET A 1 16.67 3.63 -11.26
N THR A 2 16.40 4.52 -12.20
CA THR A 2 15.22 5.38 -12.25
C THR A 2 14.73 5.45 -13.69
N TYR A 3 13.43 5.31 -13.90
CA TYR A 3 12.80 5.32 -15.22
C TYR A 3 11.91 6.55 -15.39
N ALA A 4 11.80 7.05 -16.62
CA ALA A 4 10.99 8.23 -16.92
C ALA A 4 9.49 7.89 -17.04
N ARG A 5 9.16 6.68 -17.47
CA ARG A 5 7.79 6.21 -17.76
C ARG A 5 7.59 4.79 -17.25
N LEU A 6 6.34 4.40 -17.00
CA LEU A 6 6.04 3.02 -16.57
C LEU A 6 6.44 1.97 -17.63
N ALA A 7 6.31 2.30 -18.90
CA ALA A 7 6.65 1.39 -20.01
C ALA A 7 8.16 1.18 -20.21
N ASP A 8 9.01 2.00 -19.57
CA ASP A 8 10.47 1.84 -19.64
C ASP A 8 10.99 0.78 -18.67
N ILE A 9 10.14 0.27 -17.77
CA ILE A 9 10.50 -0.77 -16.80
C ILE A 9 10.57 -2.12 -17.54
N PRO A 10 11.73 -2.83 -17.51
CA PRO A 10 11.95 -4.04 -18.32
C PRO A 10 11.26 -5.30 -17.77
N GLU A 11 10.58 -5.18 -16.63
CA GLU A 11 9.94 -6.27 -15.90
C GLU A 11 8.45 -5.99 -15.64
N PRO A 12 7.61 -7.03 -15.48
CA PRO A 12 6.20 -6.85 -15.15
C PRO A 12 5.99 -6.08 -13.84
N ILE A 13 5.09 -5.11 -13.85
CA ILE A 13 4.74 -4.31 -12.67
C ILE A 13 3.52 -4.92 -12.00
N ASP A 14 3.66 -5.37 -10.74
CA ASP A 14 2.52 -5.89 -9.97
C ASP A 14 1.66 -4.75 -9.39
N MET A 15 2.29 -3.66 -8.95
CA MET A 15 1.62 -2.55 -8.29
C MET A 15 2.23 -1.21 -8.72
N VAL A 16 1.36 -0.24 -9.03
CA VAL A 16 1.75 1.17 -9.26
C VAL A 16 1.40 1.98 -8.02
N ASP A 17 2.42 2.41 -7.26
CA ASP A 17 2.26 3.24 -6.05
C ASP A 17 2.49 4.73 -6.37
N ILE A 18 1.45 5.54 -6.19
CA ILE A 18 1.38 6.93 -6.68
C ILE A 18 1.58 7.92 -5.53
N PHE A 19 2.74 8.58 -5.54
CA PHE A 19 3.08 9.71 -4.65
C PHE A 19 2.85 11.09 -5.28
N ARG A 20 2.33 11.15 -6.52
CA ARG A 20 2.06 12.41 -7.24
C ARG A 20 0.73 13.00 -6.81
N ALA A 21 0.58 14.32 -6.98
CA ALA A 21 -0.66 15.03 -6.69
C ALA A 21 -1.88 14.44 -7.45
N PRO A 22 -3.11 14.53 -6.91
CA PRO A 22 -4.32 14.00 -7.54
C PRO A 22 -4.49 14.34 -9.02
N ALA A 23 -4.14 15.56 -9.42
CA ALA A 23 -4.26 16.02 -10.82
C ALA A 23 -3.38 15.23 -11.81
N ALA A 24 -2.32 14.58 -11.35
CA ALA A 24 -1.45 13.75 -12.19
C ALA A 24 -1.96 12.30 -12.33
N VAL A 25 -2.91 11.88 -11.49
CA VAL A 25 -3.39 10.49 -11.44
C VAL A 25 -3.97 10.03 -12.79
N PRO A 26 -4.80 10.82 -13.51
CA PRO A 26 -5.36 10.36 -14.80
C PRO A 26 -4.28 9.93 -15.80
N GLY A 27 -3.21 10.71 -15.96
CA GLY A 27 -2.13 10.37 -16.88
C GLY A 27 -1.33 9.14 -16.44
N ILE A 28 -1.16 8.92 -15.13
CA ILE A 28 -0.50 7.72 -14.60
C ILE A 28 -1.37 6.47 -14.80
N VAL A 29 -2.69 6.60 -14.63
CA VAL A 29 -3.64 5.52 -14.93
C VAL A 29 -3.64 5.20 -16.44
N ASP A 30 -3.57 6.22 -17.30
CA ASP A 30 -3.42 6.02 -18.74
C ASP A 30 -2.15 5.23 -19.10
N GLU A 31 -1.02 5.54 -18.46
CA GLU A 31 0.22 4.78 -18.65
C GLU A 31 0.08 3.34 -18.15
N ALA A 32 -0.50 3.14 -16.95
CA ALA A 32 -0.68 1.83 -16.35
C ALA A 32 -1.57 0.91 -17.20
N LEU A 33 -2.63 1.46 -17.82
CA LEU A 33 -3.54 0.73 -18.70
C LEU A 33 -2.91 0.33 -20.05
N ARG A 34 -1.76 0.92 -20.42
CA ARG A 34 -1.02 0.55 -21.63
C ARG A 34 0.01 -0.56 -21.39
N LEU A 35 0.24 -0.95 -20.14
CA LEU A 35 1.19 -2.00 -19.78
C LEU A 35 0.64 -3.38 -20.16
N VAL A 36 1.55 -4.25 -20.57
CA VAL A 36 1.26 -5.65 -20.87
C VAL A 36 2.34 -6.51 -20.19
N PRO A 37 2.00 -7.29 -19.15
CA PRO A 37 0.67 -7.44 -18.53
C PRO A 37 0.22 -6.17 -17.77
N LEU A 38 -1.10 -6.06 -17.56
CA LEU A 38 -1.66 -5.02 -16.69
C LEU A 38 -1.18 -5.21 -15.24
N PRO A 39 -0.96 -4.11 -14.49
CA PRO A 39 -0.67 -4.21 -13.08
C PRO A 39 -1.88 -4.73 -12.30
N LYS A 40 -1.64 -5.44 -11.21
CA LYS A 40 -2.70 -6.02 -10.37
C LYS A 40 -3.36 -4.96 -9.49
N VAL A 41 -2.60 -3.93 -9.10
CA VAL A 41 -3.03 -2.90 -8.15
C VAL A 41 -2.54 -1.52 -8.58
N ILE A 42 -3.40 -0.52 -8.48
CA ILE A 42 -3.02 0.89 -8.42
C ILE A 42 -3.27 1.38 -6.99
N TRP A 43 -2.23 1.93 -6.38
CA TRP A 43 -2.25 2.40 -4.99
C TRP A 43 -1.99 3.91 -4.96
N MET A 44 -2.97 4.68 -4.51
CA MET A 44 -2.84 6.13 -4.33
C MET A 44 -2.53 6.43 -2.87
N GLN A 45 -1.38 7.07 -2.62
CA GLN A 45 -0.89 7.39 -1.29
C GLN A 45 -1.81 8.33 -0.50
N LEU A 46 -1.46 8.57 0.76
CA LEU A 46 -2.15 9.54 1.61
C LEU A 46 -2.26 10.91 0.92
N GLY A 47 -3.47 11.47 0.94
CA GLY A 47 -3.77 12.74 0.26
C GLY A 47 -3.96 12.63 -1.25
N VAL A 48 -3.79 11.44 -1.85
CA VAL A 48 -3.99 11.17 -3.27
C VAL A 48 -5.28 10.39 -3.48
N ARG A 49 -6.26 11.01 -4.14
CA ARG A 49 -7.56 10.41 -4.50
C ARG A 49 -8.04 10.99 -5.83
N HIS A 50 -8.51 10.13 -6.73
CA HIS A 50 -9.12 10.56 -7.99
C HIS A 50 -10.16 9.53 -8.47
N ASP A 51 -11.43 9.80 -8.19
CA ASP A 51 -12.50 8.79 -8.29
C ASP A 51 -12.79 8.35 -9.73
N GLU A 52 -12.75 9.26 -10.69
CA GLU A 52 -12.96 8.91 -12.11
C GLU A 52 -11.84 8.01 -12.67
N ALA A 53 -10.60 8.27 -12.26
CA ALA A 53 -9.44 7.51 -12.70
C ALA A 53 -9.41 6.13 -12.03
N ALA A 54 -9.85 6.06 -10.77
CA ALA A 54 -10.08 4.79 -10.08
C ALA A 54 -11.13 3.95 -10.81
N ALA A 55 -12.31 4.51 -11.12
CA ALA A 55 -13.37 3.80 -11.83
C ALA A 55 -12.91 3.26 -13.19
N ARG A 56 -12.11 4.05 -13.92
CA ARG A 56 -11.50 3.62 -15.19
C ARG A 56 -10.53 2.45 -15.02
N ALA A 57 -9.67 2.47 -14.00
CA ALA A 57 -8.75 1.38 -13.71
C ALA A 57 -9.49 0.11 -13.25
N GLU A 58 -10.52 0.26 -12.42
CA GLU A 58 -11.38 -0.84 -11.95
C GLU A 58 -12.14 -1.49 -13.11
N ALA A 59 -12.65 -0.70 -14.06
CA ALA A 59 -13.30 -1.22 -15.26
C ALA A 59 -12.36 -2.07 -16.14
N ALA A 60 -11.05 -1.83 -16.06
CA ALA A 60 -10.02 -2.65 -16.73
C ALA A 60 -9.56 -3.85 -15.90
N GLY A 61 -10.16 -4.11 -14.72
CA GLY A 61 -9.85 -5.23 -13.85
C GLY A 61 -8.70 -4.99 -12.86
N ILE A 62 -8.21 -3.75 -12.74
CA ILE A 62 -7.14 -3.39 -11.79
C ILE A 62 -7.78 -3.06 -10.44
N LYS A 63 -7.24 -3.59 -9.33
CA LYS A 63 -7.70 -3.21 -7.99
C LYS A 63 -7.19 -1.81 -7.65
N VAL A 64 -8.04 -0.94 -7.10
CA VAL A 64 -7.64 0.41 -6.72
C VAL A 64 -7.74 0.60 -5.21
N VAL A 65 -6.68 1.15 -4.62
CA VAL A 65 -6.66 1.61 -3.23
C VAL A 65 -6.38 3.10 -3.23
N MET A 66 -7.18 3.90 -2.52
CA MET A 66 -7.04 5.35 -2.47
C MET A 66 -6.86 5.89 -1.06
N ASN A 67 -6.03 6.92 -0.91
CA ASN A 67 -5.78 7.62 0.34
C ASN A 67 -5.35 6.66 1.47
N ARG A 68 -4.37 5.80 1.19
CA ARG A 68 -3.79 4.83 2.14
C ARG A 68 -2.28 4.76 1.96
N CYS A 69 -1.55 4.44 3.02
CA CYS A 69 -0.11 4.19 2.95
C CYS A 69 0.17 2.69 3.13
N PRO A 70 0.87 2.01 2.20
CA PRO A 70 1.22 0.60 2.35
C PRO A 70 1.98 0.30 3.64
N LYS A 71 2.86 1.20 4.10
CA LYS A 71 3.59 1.00 5.37
C LYS A 71 2.65 0.98 6.57
N ILE A 72 1.67 1.88 6.61
CA ILE A 72 0.70 1.95 7.70
C ILE A 72 -0.26 0.75 7.63
N GLU A 73 -0.80 0.46 6.44
CA GLU A 73 -1.72 -0.67 6.26
C GLU A 73 -1.04 -2.01 6.54
N TYR A 74 0.20 -2.20 6.07
CA TYR A 74 0.98 -3.39 6.39
C TYR A 74 1.19 -3.52 7.89
N GLY A 75 1.65 -2.47 8.57
CA GLY A 75 1.87 -2.52 10.01
C GLY A 75 0.61 -2.76 10.82
N LYS A 76 -0.54 -2.25 10.35
CA LYS A 76 -1.87 -2.51 10.93
C LYS A 76 -2.29 -3.97 10.75
N LEU A 77 -2.09 -4.54 9.57
CA LEU A 77 -2.53 -5.90 9.24
C LEU A 77 -1.57 -6.98 9.73
N SER A 78 -0.27 -6.67 9.84
CA SER A 78 0.75 -7.59 10.36
C SER A 78 0.87 -7.57 11.88
N GLY A 79 0.24 -6.58 12.54
CA GLY A 79 0.32 -6.40 13.99
C GLY A 79 1.58 -5.66 14.47
N GLU A 80 2.45 -5.21 13.56
CA GLU A 80 3.68 -4.46 13.87
C GLU A 80 3.37 -3.17 14.67
N ILE A 81 2.34 -2.41 14.28
CA ILE A 81 1.99 -1.18 15.01
C ILE A 81 1.40 -1.47 16.40
N GLY A 82 0.91 -2.69 16.63
CA GLY A 82 0.45 -3.13 17.94
C GLY A 82 1.58 -3.17 18.97
N TRP A 83 2.84 -3.30 18.55
CA TRP A 83 3.98 -3.37 19.46
C TRP A 83 4.23 -2.06 20.21
N THR A 84 3.88 -0.94 19.58
CA THR A 84 3.95 0.39 20.20
C THR A 84 2.64 0.77 20.91
N GLY A 85 1.71 -0.18 21.04
CA GLY A 85 0.43 0.00 21.75
C GLY A 85 -0.70 0.55 20.89
N VAL A 86 -0.52 0.71 19.58
CA VAL A 86 -1.58 1.19 18.69
C VAL A 86 -2.65 0.10 18.55
N ASN A 87 -3.88 0.42 18.95
CA ASN A 87 -5.05 -0.45 18.83
C ASN A 87 -4.84 -1.87 19.41
N SER A 88 -4.01 -2.01 20.46
CA SER A 88 -3.67 -3.30 21.07
C SER A 88 -4.79 -3.91 21.92
N GLY A 89 -5.77 -3.10 22.33
CA GLY A 89 -6.80 -3.47 23.31
C GLY A 89 -6.25 -3.78 24.70
N VAL A 90 -4.96 -3.53 24.95
CA VAL A 90 -4.25 -3.89 26.20
C VAL A 90 -3.51 -2.66 26.73
N LEU A 91 -3.86 -2.23 27.94
CA LEU A 91 -3.11 -1.26 28.73
C LEU A 91 -2.20 -2.01 29.71
N SER A 92 -0.90 -1.72 29.68
CA SER A 92 0.10 -2.38 30.54
C SER A 92 1.30 -1.46 30.80
N SER A 93 1.81 -1.49 32.03
CA SER A 93 3.08 -0.84 32.41
C SER A 93 4.33 -1.71 32.14
N LYS A 94 4.13 -2.98 31.75
CA LYS A 94 5.22 -3.92 31.44
C LYS A 94 5.70 -3.76 30.00
N LYS A 95 7.03 -3.82 29.79
CA LYS A 95 7.66 -3.78 28.47
C LYS A 95 7.26 -5.01 27.63
N PRO A 96 6.82 -4.85 26.37
CA PRO A 96 6.59 -5.97 25.45
C PRO A 96 7.87 -6.75 25.18
N LEU A 97 7.76 -8.08 25.12
CA LEU A 97 8.86 -8.99 24.79
C LEU A 97 8.68 -9.58 23.39
N MET A 98 9.78 -9.76 22.67
CA MET A 98 9.80 -10.48 21.39
C MET A 98 9.45 -11.95 21.64
N ARG A 99 8.55 -12.51 20.84
CA ARG A 99 8.07 -13.90 20.93
C ARG A 99 8.46 -14.67 19.66
N GLN A 100 8.28 -15.98 19.69
CA GLN A 100 8.43 -16.81 18.48
C GLN A 100 7.34 -16.47 17.44
N GLY A 101 7.71 -16.58 16.16
CA GLY A 101 6.85 -16.26 15.01
C GLY A 101 7.31 -15.01 14.25
N PHE A 102 6.68 -14.77 13.09
CA PHE A 102 6.94 -13.56 12.32
C PHE A 102 6.29 -12.35 13.00
N GLN A 103 7.08 -11.32 13.27
CA GLN A 103 6.56 -10.04 13.77
C GLN A 103 5.71 -10.16 15.07
N SER A 104 6.20 -10.91 16.07
CA SER A 104 5.47 -11.20 17.31
C SER A 104 6.08 -10.51 18.53
N PHE A 105 5.43 -9.45 19.04
CA PHE A 105 5.71 -8.89 20.37
C PHE A 105 4.46 -8.98 21.25
N GLY A 106 4.64 -9.17 22.55
CA GLY A 106 3.54 -9.01 23.50
C GLY A 106 3.92 -9.05 24.97
N VAL A 107 2.94 -8.78 25.82
CA VAL A 107 3.15 -8.51 27.26
C VAL A 107 3.10 -9.77 28.13
N ARG A 108 2.41 -10.83 27.67
CA ARG A 108 2.31 -12.12 28.38
C ARG A 108 3.15 -13.20 27.69
N GLN A 109 3.78 -14.11 28.42
CA GLN A 109 4.24 -15.35 27.80
C GLN A 109 3.02 -16.28 27.65
N LYS A 110 2.89 -16.93 26.49
CA LYS A 110 1.90 -18.01 26.31
C LYS A 110 2.45 -19.27 26.95
#